data_AF-A0A383D112-F1
#
_entry.id   AF-A0A383D112-F1
#
_cell.length_a   1.000
_cell.length_b   1.000
_cell.length_c   1.000
_cell.angle_alpha   90.00
_cell.angle_beta   90.00
_cell.angle_gamma   90.00
#
_symmetry.space_group_name_H-M   'P 1'
#
loop_
_entity.id
_entity.type
_entity.pdbx_description
1 polymer ?
#
loop_
_entity_poly.entity_id
_entity_poly.type
_entity_poly.pdbx_seq_one_letter_code
_entity_poly.pdbx_strand_id
1 'polypeptide(L)'
;REGHLFLDLEEMQTIQKYYQNLGREPREIELETLAQTWSEHCVHKTLKATIRYSGPDSENRPHHESHDDGSVTIHNLLKATVAAATFELIDEGIDWCLSVFVDNAGIVTFDDDHAICFKVETHNHPTAIEPYGGAATGIGGCIRDIMGTGLAARPIAATDVFCVANFDNDTPEGCLPSRRLLSEIVRGVRDYGNRMGIPTLNGSVWFDNNYAGNPLVYCGCVGVMPINAIEGDAQVG
;
A
#
# COMPACT_ATOMS: atom_id res chain seq x y z
N ARG A 1 20.00 5.50 20.43
CA ARG A 1 20.68 5.54 19.11
C ARG A 1 20.99 4.15 18.57
N GLU A 2 21.26 3.15 19.41
CA GLU A 2 21.66 1.80 18.95
C GLU A 2 20.54 0.99 18.27
N GLY A 3 19.26 1.18 18.63
CA GLY A 3 18.14 0.37 18.09
C GLY A 3 17.53 0.82 16.75
N HIS A 4 18.08 1.83 16.06
CA HIS A 4 17.57 2.34 14.77
C HIS A 4 16.03 2.43 14.66
N LEU A 5 15.37 3.05 15.64
CA LEU A 5 13.89 3.12 15.69
C LEU A 5 13.27 4.15 14.74
N PHE A 6 14.08 5.05 14.15
CA PHE A 6 13.65 6.12 13.23
C PHE A 6 12.47 6.99 13.70
N LEU A 7 12.27 7.10 15.02
CA LEU A 7 11.29 8.00 15.64
C LEU A 7 11.77 9.45 15.57
N ASP A 8 10.87 10.38 15.30
CA ASP A 8 11.13 11.80 15.41
C ASP A 8 11.07 12.30 16.86
N LEU A 9 11.39 13.58 17.07
CA LEU A 9 11.44 14.17 18.41
C LEU A 9 10.09 14.18 19.12
N GLU A 10 9.01 14.47 18.38
CA GLU A 10 7.66 14.56 18.94
C GLU A 10 7.16 13.18 19.35
N GLU A 11 7.42 12.17 18.51
CA GLU A 11 7.12 10.77 18.82
C GLU A 11 7.88 10.29 20.06
N MET A 12 9.20 10.57 20.13
CA MET A 12 10.01 10.22 21.30
C MET A 12 9.50 10.88 22.59
N GLN A 13 9.13 12.17 22.53
CA GLN A 13 8.58 12.89 23.68
C GLN A 13 7.20 12.35 24.10
N THR A 14 6.36 11.98 23.13
CA THR A 14 5.04 11.40 23.37
C THR A 14 5.16 10.05 24.09
N ILE A 15 6.06 9.19 23.61
CA ILE A 15 6.35 7.89 24.22
C ILE A 15 6.90 8.09 25.64
N GLN A 16 7.89 8.98 25.81
CA GLN A 16 8.47 9.26 27.12
C GLN A 16 7.40 9.72 28.12
N LYS A 17 6.53 10.65 27.72
CA LYS A 17 5.44 11.14 28.57
C LYS A 17 4.46 10.03 28.97
N TYR A 18 4.10 9.15 28.02
CA TYR A 18 3.22 8.01 28.30
C TYR A 18 3.81 7.08 29.37
N TYR A 19 5.07 6.70 29.25
CA TYR A 19 5.73 5.80 30.19
C TYR A 19 6.04 6.45 31.55
N GLN A 20 6.35 7.75 31.58
CA GLN A 20 6.42 8.53 32.82
C GLN A 20 5.10 8.49 33.60
N ASN A 21 3.96 8.64 32.91
CA ASN A 21 2.64 8.56 33.54
C ASN A 21 2.31 7.17 34.07
N LEU A 22 2.83 6.11 33.44
CA LEU A 22 2.72 4.74 33.94
C LEU A 22 3.67 4.44 35.11
N GLY A 23 4.62 5.33 35.41
CA GLY A 23 5.60 5.14 36.48
C GLY A 23 6.59 4.01 36.19
N ARG A 24 6.87 3.70 34.92
CA ARG A 24 7.83 2.66 34.51
C ARG A 24 8.51 2.99 33.20
N GLU A 25 9.68 2.42 32.98
CA GLU A 25 10.32 2.45 31.67
C GLU A 25 9.60 1.53 30.66
N PRO A 26 9.65 1.88 29.36
CA PRO A 26 9.20 0.98 28.31
C PRO A 26 10.13 -0.23 28.19
N ARG A 27 9.56 -1.38 27.84
CA ARG A 27 10.34 -2.54 27.40
C ARG A 27 10.76 -2.34 25.95
N GLU A 28 11.86 -2.98 25.55
CA GLU A 28 12.38 -2.93 24.19
C GLU A 28 11.33 -3.30 23.14
N ILE A 29 10.62 -4.41 23.35
CA ILE A 29 9.54 -4.86 22.46
C ILE A 29 8.41 -3.83 22.32
N GLU A 30 8.12 -3.05 23.35
CA GLU A 30 7.09 -2.01 23.29
C GLU A 30 7.57 -0.82 22.45
N LEU A 31 8.84 -0.42 22.60
CA LEU A 31 9.44 0.63 21.77
C LEU A 31 9.52 0.23 20.31
N GLU A 32 9.94 -1.00 20.02
CA GLU A 32 9.98 -1.51 18.65
C GLU A 32 8.58 -1.57 18.03
N THR A 33 7.59 -2.04 18.80
CA THR A 33 6.19 -2.06 18.34
C THR A 33 5.70 -0.66 17.99
N LEU A 34 5.95 0.32 18.86
CA LEU A 34 5.59 1.72 18.61
C LEU A 34 6.32 2.27 17.38
N ALA A 35 7.62 2.03 17.25
CA ALA A 35 8.41 2.49 16.11
C ALA A 35 7.92 1.92 14.77
N GLN A 36 7.59 0.63 14.71
CA GLN A 36 7.07 0.01 13.50
C GLN A 36 5.66 0.52 13.17
N THR A 37 4.76 0.52 14.17
CA THR A 37 3.36 0.93 13.96
C THR A 37 3.21 2.41 13.65
N TRP A 38 4.17 3.25 14.07
CA TRP A 38 4.18 4.69 13.80
C TRP A 38 5.04 5.07 12.59
N SER A 39 5.66 4.10 11.91
CA SER A 39 6.45 4.37 10.71
C SER A 39 5.61 5.00 9.59
N GLU A 40 6.29 5.67 8.65
CA GLU A 40 5.63 6.24 7.46
C GLU A 40 4.88 5.18 6.66
N HIS A 41 5.49 4.00 6.51
CA HIS A 41 4.92 2.88 5.77
C HIS A 41 3.62 2.34 6.41
N CYS A 42 3.51 2.37 7.74
CA CYS A 42 2.31 1.87 8.44
C CYS A 42 1.23 2.95 8.59
N VAL A 43 1.61 4.16 9.03
CA VAL A 43 0.63 5.22 9.32
C VAL A 43 0.20 5.96 8.07
N HIS A 44 1.04 6.02 7.04
CA HIS A 44 0.86 6.86 5.86
C HIS A 44 0.79 8.34 6.24
N LYS A 45 1.78 8.86 6.99
CA LYS A 45 1.72 10.23 7.55
C LYS A 45 1.66 11.26 6.43
N THR A 46 2.40 11.08 5.34
CA THR A 46 2.37 11.98 4.17
C THR A 46 0.97 12.06 3.57
N LEU A 47 0.29 10.92 3.41
CA LEU A 47 -1.07 10.88 2.86
C LEU A 47 -2.13 11.45 3.82
N LYS A 48 -1.82 11.53 5.12
CA LYS A 48 -2.69 12.11 6.15
C LYS A 48 -2.29 13.55 6.52
N ALA A 49 -1.20 14.06 5.95
CA ALA A 49 -0.66 15.37 6.31
C ALA A 49 -1.56 16.50 5.83
N THR A 50 -1.48 17.61 6.56
CA THR A 50 -2.02 18.89 6.09
C THR A 50 -0.98 19.57 5.19
N ILE A 51 -1.34 19.84 3.94
CA ILE A 51 -0.45 20.40 2.92
C ILE A 51 -1.05 21.71 2.41
N ARG A 52 -0.22 22.76 2.33
CA ARG A 52 -0.56 23.96 1.56
C ARG A 52 0.03 23.83 0.15
N TYR A 53 -0.82 23.85 -0.86
CA TYR A 53 -0.46 23.62 -2.25
C TYR A 53 -0.74 24.87 -3.10
N SER A 54 0.21 25.21 -3.97
CA SER A 54 0.05 26.24 -5.00
C SER A 54 0.56 25.65 -6.32
N GLY A 55 -0.29 25.64 -7.34
CA GLY A 55 0.04 25.03 -8.63
C GLY A 55 -1.09 25.13 -9.64
N PRO A 56 -0.94 24.53 -10.85
CA PRO A 56 -1.85 24.73 -11.97
C PRO A 56 -3.33 24.42 -11.66
N ASP A 57 -3.56 23.51 -10.73
CA ASP A 57 -4.89 23.04 -10.34
C ASP A 57 -5.27 23.45 -8.91
N SER A 58 -4.69 24.52 -8.34
CA SER A 58 -5.02 24.95 -6.98
C SER A 58 -6.32 25.73 -6.86
N GLU A 59 -7.03 25.99 -7.95
CA GLU A 59 -8.33 26.69 -7.93
C GLU A 59 -9.51 25.69 -7.92
N ASN A 60 -10.59 26.04 -7.22
CA ASN A 60 -11.89 25.33 -7.23
C ASN A 60 -11.84 23.81 -6.92
N ARG A 61 -10.92 23.37 -6.06
CA ARG A 61 -10.90 21.96 -5.64
C ARG A 61 -11.94 21.69 -4.54
N PRO A 62 -12.87 20.74 -4.73
CA PRO A 62 -13.80 20.34 -3.66
C PRO A 62 -13.04 19.74 -2.49
N HIS A 63 -13.54 19.89 -1.26
CA HIS A 63 -12.92 19.40 -0.01
C HIS A 63 -11.60 20.08 0.41
N HIS A 64 -11.31 21.26 -0.14
CA HIS A 64 -10.09 22.03 0.17
C HIS A 64 -10.43 23.45 0.64
N GLU A 65 -9.58 24.03 1.48
CA GLU A 65 -9.69 25.42 1.93
C GLU A 65 -8.90 26.33 0.98
N SER A 66 -9.58 27.23 0.27
CA SER A 66 -8.94 28.22 -0.60
C SER A 66 -8.42 29.42 0.17
N HIS A 67 -7.30 29.96 -0.28
CA HIS A 67 -6.66 31.17 0.26
C HIS A 67 -6.63 32.30 -0.76
N ASP A 68 -6.54 33.54 -0.27
CA ASP A 68 -6.50 34.75 -1.11
C ASP A 68 -5.30 34.81 -2.06
N ASP A 69 -4.22 34.09 -1.76
CA ASP A 69 -3.03 33.99 -2.60
C ASP A 69 -3.13 32.90 -3.68
N GLY A 70 -4.32 32.32 -3.88
CA GLY A 70 -4.59 31.27 -4.87
C GLY A 70 -4.09 29.87 -4.46
N SER A 71 -3.53 29.73 -3.27
CA SER A 71 -3.18 28.42 -2.71
C SER A 71 -4.38 27.73 -2.06
N VAL A 72 -4.26 26.42 -1.84
CA VAL A 72 -5.26 25.63 -1.08
C VAL A 72 -4.61 24.86 0.06
N THR A 73 -5.32 24.72 1.17
CA THR A 73 -5.00 23.75 2.22
C THR A 73 -5.74 22.44 1.99
N ILE A 74 -4.98 21.35 2.00
CA ILE A 74 -5.44 19.96 1.95
C ILE A 74 -5.20 19.35 3.32
N HIS A 75 -6.24 19.12 4.13
CA HIS A 75 -6.04 18.63 5.51
C HIS A 75 -5.63 17.15 5.59
N ASN A 76 -6.03 16.36 4.61
CA ASN A 76 -5.72 14.93 4.52
C ASN A 76 -5.77 14.52 3.05
N LEU A 77 -4.60 14.29 2.44
CA LEU A 77 -4.50 14.06 1.00
C LEU A 77 -5.33 12.87 0.54
N LEU A 78 -5.29 11.74 1.27
CA LEU A 78 -6.07 10.55 0.90
C LEU A 78 -7.58 10.78 1.02
N LYS A 79 -8.03 11.37 2.12
CA LYS A 79 -9.46 11.58 2.38
C LYS A 79 -10.06 12.62 1.44
N ALA A 80 -9.37 13.75 1.24
CA ALA A 80 -9.87 14.85 0.41
C ALA A 80 -9.80 14.58 -1.10
N THR A 81 -9.14 13.49 -1.52
CA THR A 81 -9.02 13.12 -2.93
C THR A 81 -9.68 11.77 -3.23
N VAL A 82 -8.93 10.67 -3.08
CA VAL A 82 -9.36 9.33 -3.49
C VAL A 82 -10.61 8.88 -2.73
N ALA A 83 -10.67 9.10 -1.41
CA ALA A 83 -11.82 8.68 -0.63
C ALA A 83 -13.05 9.55 -0.91
N ALA A 84 -12.88 10.88 -0.96
CA ALA A 84 -13.97 11.80 -1.30
C ALA A 84 -14.61 11.45 -2.64
N ALA A 85 -13.82 11.27 -3.70
CA ALA A 85 -14.34 10.90 -5.02
C ALA A 85 -15.10 9.56 -5.00
N THR A 86 -14.64 8.59 -4.19
CA THR A 86 -15.33 7.31 -4.05
C THR A 86 -16.67 7.47 -3.33
N PHE A 87 -16.72 8.24 -2.24
CA PHE A 87 -17.96 8.45 -1.48
C PHE A 87 -18.96 9.34 -2.22
N GLU A 88 -18.52 10.32 -2.99
CA GLU A 88 -19.39 11.11 -3.88
C GLU A 88 -20.11 10.20 -4.89
N LEU A 89 -19.38 9.27 -5.51
CA LEU A 89 -19.99 8.31 -6.43
C LEU A 89 -21.01 7.39 -5.73
N ILE A 90 -20.72 6.97 -4.50
CA ILE A 90 -21.66 6.18 -3.69
C ILE A 90 -22.92 7.01 -3.37
N ASP A 91 -22.76 8.28 -2.99
CA ASP A 91 -23.87 9.20 -2.72
C ASP A 91 -24.72 9.51 -3.98
N GLU A 92 -24.11 9.47 -5.16
CA GLU A 92 -24.78 9.59 -6.47
C GLU A 92 -25.55 8.30 -6.87
N GLY A 93 -25.44 7.24 -6.07
CA GLY A 93 -26.21 6.01 -6.24
C GLY A 93 -25.41 4.81 -6.74
N ILE A 94 -24.07 4.84 -6.69
CA ILE A 94 -23.26 3.62 -6.87
C ILE A 94 -23.44 2.71 -5.65
N ASP A 95 -24.09 1.57 -5.88
CA ASP A 95 -24.40 0.57 -4.85
C ASP A 95 -23.49 -0.68 -4.92
N TRP A 96 -22.65 -0.78 -5.94
CA TRP A 96 -21.76 -1.93 -6.11
C TRP A 96 -20.46 -1.86 -5.29
N CYS A 97 -20.17 -0.76 -4.61
CA CYS A 97 -19.03 -0.63 -3.69
C CYS A 97 -19.40 -1.19 -2.30
N LEU A 98 -19.01 -2.43 -2.00
CA LEU A 98 -19.43 -3.13 -0.78
C LEU A 98 -18.54 -2.82 0.43
N SER A 99 -17.23 -2.66 0.22
CA SER A 99 -16.28 -2.28 1.29
C SER A 99 -15.11 -1.50 0.68
N VAL A 100 -14.91 -0.27 1.15
CA VAL A 100 -13.86 0.63 0.67
C VAL A 100 -13.19 1.34 1.86
N PHE A 101 -11.86 1.38 1.86
CA PHE A 101 -11.02 2.03 2.89
C PHE A 101 -11.11 1.48 4.33
N VAL A 102 -11.73 0.32 4.56
CA VAL A 102 -11.90 -0.27 5.91
C VAL A 102 -11.13 -1.58 6.10
N ASP A 103 -11.05 -2.39 5.05
CA ASP A 103 -10.44 -3.72 5.07
C ASP A 103 -9.12 -3.78 4.27
N ASN A 104 -8.47 -4.94 4.25
CA ASN A 104 -7.21 -5.20 3.57
C ASN A 104 -7.30 -5.01 2.04
N ALA A 105 -8.49 -5.18 1.45
CA ALA A 105 -8.78 -4.98 0.04
C ALA A 105 -10.10 -4.23 -0.18
N GLY A 106 -10.26 -3.62 -1.35
CA GLY A 106 -11.54 -3.07 -1.78
C GLY A 106 -12.46 -4.17 -2.31
N ILE A 107 -13.74 -4.13 -1.95
CA ILE A 107 -14.74 -5.13 -2.32
C ILE A 107 -15.83 -4.48 -3.17
N VAL A 108 -16.15 -5.11 -4.29
CA VAL A 108 -17.24 -4.72 -5.20
C VAL A 108 -18.16 -5.89 -5.50
N THR A 109 -19.43 -5.61 -5.82
CA THR A 109 -20.40 -6.64 -6.27
C THR A 109 -19.99 -7.19 -7.63
N PHE A 110 -20.12 -8.50 -7.81
CA PHE A 110 -19.94 -9.15 -9.12
C PHE A 110 -21.27 -9.65 -9.69
N ASP A 111 -22.03 -10.37 -8.86
CA ASP A 111 -23.38 -10.83 -9.15
C ASP A 111 -24.22 -10.87 -7.85
N ASP A 112 -25.43 -11.42 -7.90
CA ASP A 112 -26.36 -11.45 -6.76
C ASP A 112 -25.87 -12.27 -5.56
N ASP A 113 -24.91 -13.17 -5.76
CA ASP A 113 -24.42 -14.11 -4.74
C ASP A 113 -22.95 -13.87 -4.37
N HIS A 114 -22.18 -13.22 -5.24
CA HIS A 114 -20.73 -13.08 -5.13
C HIS A 114 -20.23 -11.64 -5.24
N ALA A 115 -19.15 -11.38 -4.50
CA ALA A 115 -18.35 -10.18 -4.57
C ALA A 115 -16.93 -10.48 -5.05
N ILE A 116 -16.28 -9.48 -5.62
CA ILE A 116 -14.86 -9.48 -5.97
C ILE A 116 -14.13 -8.54 -5.02
N CYS A 117 -13.01 -9.00 -4.47
CA CYS A 117 -12.07 -8.15 -3.77
C CYS A 117 -10.78 -7.99 -4.57
N PHE A 118 -10.19 -6.80 -4.51
CA PHE A 118 -8.97 -6.48 -5.25
C PHE A 118 -8.01 -5.65 -4.42
N LYS A 119 -6.74 -6.05 -4.45
CA LYS A 119 -5.64 -5.37 -3.76
C LYS A 119 -4.43 -5.29 -4.67
N VAL A 120 -3.76 -4.15 -4.63
CA VAL A 120 -2.46 -3.91 -5.24
C VAL A 120 -1.53 -3.32 -4.18
N GLU A 121 -0.29 -3.82 -4.14
CA GLU A 121 0.77 -3.31 -3.28
C GLU A 121 2.06 -3.10 -4.08
N THR A 122 3.03 -2.44 -3.43
CA THR A 122 4.38 -2.28 -3.97
C THR A 122 5.41 -2.94 -3.06
N HIS A 123 6.48 -3.49 -3.65
CA HIS A 123 7.59 -4.07 -2.88
C HIS A 123 8.96 -3.57 -3.37
N ASN A 124 9.06 -2.25 -3.57
CA ASN A 124 10.16 -1.59 -4.30
C ASN A 124 11.53 -1.75 -3.63
N HIS A 125 11.66 -1.27 -2.39
CA HIS A 125 12.97 -1.17 -1.71
C HIS A 125 13.62 -2.54 -1.46
N PRO A 126 12.90 -3.57 -0.95
CA PRO A 126 13.51 -4.89 -0.78
C PRO A 126 13.89 -5.51 -2.12
N THR A 127 13.10 -5.28 -3.17
CA THR A 127 13.38 -5.79 -4.52
C THR A 127 14.60 -5.13 -5.16
N ALA A 128 14.88 -3.87 -4.85
CA ALA A 128 16.09 -3.19 -5.30
C ALA A 128 17.37 -3.88 -4.77
N ILE A 129 17.29 -4.47 -3.58
CA ILE A 129 18.40 -5.13 -2.87
C ILE A 129 18.49 -6.62 -3.24
N GLU A 130 17.37 -7.33 -3.11
CA GLU A 130 17.25 -8.76 -3.40
C GLU A 130 15.97 -8.99 -4.24
N PRO A 131 16.10 -9.04 -5.57
CA PRO A 131 14.94 -8.92 -6.46
C PRO A 131 14.03 -10.15 -6.50
N TYR A 132 14.56 -11.36 -6.32
CA TYR A 132 13.73 -12.56 -6.42
C TYR A 132 12.80 -12.68 -5.20
N GLY A 133 13.37 -12.64 -4.00
CA GLY A 133 12.61 -12.72 -2.76
C GLY A 133 11.76 -11.49 -2.53
N GLY A 134 12.28 -10.29 -2.81
CA GLY A 134 11.50 -9.04 -2.70
C GLY A 134 10.23 -9.07 -3.56
N ALA A 135 10.32 -9.48 -4.82
CA ALA A 135 9.15 -9.56 -5.68
C ALA A 135 8.22 -10.72 -5.30
N ALA A 136 8.78 -11.87 -4.90
CA ALA A 136 8.02 -13.02 -4.43
C ALA A 136 7.20 -12.71 -3.18
N THR A 137 7.76 -11.98 -2.20
CA THR A 137 7.04 -11.56 -1.00
C THR A 137 6.03 -10.46 -1.29
N GLY A 138 6.26 -9.63 -2.31
CA GLY A 138 5.29 -8.66 -2.81
C GLY A 138 3.98 -9.32 -3.25
N ILE A 139 4.03 -10.23 -4.22
CA ILE A 139 2.82 -10.95 -4.65
C ILE A 139 2.24 -11.82 -3.52
N GLY A 140 3.10 -12.44 -2.71
CA GLY A 140 2.66 -13.20 -1.55
C GLY A 140 1.90 -12.37 -0.53
N GLY A 141 2.27 -11.09 -0.34
CA GLY A 141 1.55 -10.11 0.48
C GLY A 141 0.14 -9.89 -0.03
N CYS A 142 0.01 -9.51 -1.30
CA CYS A 142 -1.31 -9.28 -1.93
C CYS A 142 -2.22 -10.52 -1.87
N ILE A 143 -1.66 -11.73 -2.05
CA ILE A 143 -2.43 -12.98 -1.90
C ILE A 143 -2.97 -13.11 -0.47
N ARG A 144 -2.14 -12.83 0.55
CA ARG A 144 -2.57 -12.89 1.95
C ARG A 144 -3.60 -11.81 2.28
N ASP A 145 -3.46 -10.60 1.75
CA ASP A 145 -4.44 -9.54 1.95
C ASP A 145 -5.82 -9.95 1.43
N ILE A 146 -5.85 -10.56 0.24
CA ILE A 146 -7.09 -11.12 -0.30
C ILE A 146 -7.62 -12.23 0.61
N MET A 147 -6.79 -13.18 1.03
CA MET A 147 -7.23 -14.25 1.95
C MET A 147 -7.73 -13.71 3.30
N GLY A 148 -7.21 -12.57 3.75
CA GLY A 148 -7.60 -11.89 4.99
C GLY A 148 -8.67 -10.81 4.79
N THR A 149 -9.29 -10.71 3.62
CA THR A 149 -10.42 -9.80 3.36
C THR A 149 -11.73 -10.50 3.71
N GLY A 150 -12.60 -9.83 4.46
CA GLY A 150 -13.83 -10.44 4.98
C GLY A 150 -13.56 -11.74 5.74
N LEU A 151 -14.41 -12.75 5.52
CA LEU A 151 -14.32 -14.05 6.20
C LEU A 151 -13.81 -15.19 5.32
N ALA A 152 -13.92 -15.07 4.00
CA ALA A 152 -13.75 -16.24 3.11
C ALA A 152 -13.34 -15.89 1.66
N ALA A 153 -12.54 -14.84 1.44
CA ALA A 153 -12.07 -14.57 0.08
C ALA A 153 -11.11 -15.65 -0.43
N ARG A 154 -11.38 -16.10 -1.66
CA ARG A 154 -10.51 -17.03 -2.38
C ARG A 154 -9.76 -16.27 -3.49
N PRO A 155 -8.42 -16.16 -3.41
CA PRO A 155 -7.61 -15.67 -4.52
C PRO A 155 -7.85 -16.48 -5.81
N ILE A 156 -8.03 -15.80 -6.94
CA ILE A 156 -8.30 -16.42 -8.25
C ILE A 156 -7.40 -15.94 -9.38
N ALA A 157 -6.83 -14.73 -9.25
CA ALA A 157 -5.99 -14.15 -10.29
C ALA A 157 -5.00 -13.16 -9.69
N ALA A 158 -3.86 -13.00 -10.34
CA ALA A 158 -2.86 -11.99 -10.04
C ALA A 158 -2.66 -11.03 -11.23
N THR A 159 -2.10 -9.86 -10.93
CA THR A 159 -1.61 -8.87 -11.90
C THR A 159 -0.27 -8.33 -11.44
N ASP A 160 0.56 -7.85 -12.37
CA ASP A 160 1.80 -7.17 -12.02
C ASP A 160 2.13 -5.98 -12.92
N VAL A 161 2.83 -4.98 -12.37
CA VAL A 161 3.42 -3.91 -13.16
C VAL A 161 4.84 -3.67 -12.66
N PHE A 162 5.81 -3.75 -13.56
CA PHE A 162 7.23 -3.54 -13.25
C PHE A 162 7.75 -2.30 -13.96
N CYS A 163 8.28 -1.35 -13.20
CA CYS A 163 9.00 -0.21 -13.76
C CYS A 163 10.49 -0.37 -13.48
N VAL A 164 11.29 -0.46 -14.54
CA VAL A 164 12.75 -0.66 -14.47
C VAL A 164 13.47 0.29 -15.42
N ALA A 165 14.77 0.50 -15.25
CA ALA A 165 15.55 1.26 -16.22
C ALA A 165 15.82 0.46 -17.50
N ASN A 166 16.14 1.15 -18.59
CA ASN A 166 16.51 0.51 -19.85
C ASN A 166 17.77 -0.35 -19.63
N PHE A 167 17.93 -1.43 -20.39
CA PHE A 167 19.03 -2.38 -20.12
C PHE A 167 20.44 -1.86 -20.43
N ASP A 168 20.54 -0.79 -21.20
CA ASP A 168 21.75 -0.07 -21.55
C ASP A 168 22.01 1.14 -20.62
N ASN A 169 21.22 1.30 -19.55
CA ASN A 169 21.42 2.39 -18.60
C ASN A 169 22.72 2.24 -17.80
N ASP A 170 23.31 3.37 -17.43
CA ASP A 170 24.35 3.41 -16.41
C ASP A 170 23.75 2.97 -15.07
N THR A 171 24.24 1.85 -14.54
CA THR A 171 23.78 1.32 -13.25
C THR A 171 24.49 2.07 -12.13
N PRO A 172 23.76 2.71 -11.20
CA PRO A 172 24.38 3.39 -10.06
C PRO A 172 25.25 2.44 -9.23
N GLU A 173 26.31 2.98 -8.62
CA GLU A 173 27.19 2.20 -7.76
C GLU A 173 26.40 1.55 -6.61
N GLY A 174 26.69 0.28 -6.32
CA GLY A 174 25.98 -0.50 -5.31
C GLY A 174 24.59 -1.02 -5.73
N CYS A 175 24.09 -0.65 -6.91
CA CYS A 175 22.80 -1.11 -7.43
C CYS A 175 22.93 -2.30 -8.39
N LEU A 176 21.84 -3.04 -8.56
CA LEU A 176 21.79 -4.16 -9.50
C LEU A 176 21.46 -3.67 -10.93
N PRO A 177 22.07 -4.27 -11.97
CA PRO A 177 21.72 -3.95 -13.36
C PRO A 177 20.26 -4.26 -13.68
N SER A 178 19.60 -3.38 -14.44
CA SER A 178 18.16 -3.47 -14.76
C SER A 178 17.75 -4.80 -15.38
N ARG A 179 18.60 -5.38 -16.24
CA ARG A 179 18.37 -6.71 -16.82
C ARG A 179 18.28 -7.81 -15.76
N ARG A 180 19.15 -7.77 -14.75
CA ARG A 180 19.13 -8.73 -13.63
C ARG A 180 17.92 -8.49 -12.73
N LEU A 181 17.62 -7.23 -12.41
CA LEU A 181 16.43 -6.87 -11.62
C LEU A 181 15.17 -7.45 -12.26
N LEU A 182 14.87 -7.10 -13.51
CA LEU A 182 13.64 -7.57 -14.17
C LEU A 182 13.57 -9.10 -14.27
N SER A 183 14.69 -9.76 -14.59
CA SER A 183 14.72 -11.22 -14.70
C SER A 183 14.38 -11.90 -13.37
N GLU A 184 14.94 -11.42 -12.26
CA GLU A 184 14.70 -11.99 -10.94
C GLU A 184 13.33 -11.59 -10.37
N ILE A 185 12.84 -10.38 -10.64
CA ILE A 185 11.48 -9.93 -10.31
C ILE A 185 10.44 -10.87 -10.94
N VAL A 186 10.53 -11.08 -12.25
CA VAL A 186 9.61 -11.96 -12.99
C VAL A 186 9.66 -13.38 -12.45
N ARG A 187 10.86 -13.88 -12.14
CA ARG A 187 11.02 -15.21 -11.52
C ARG A 187 10.36 -15.27 -10.15
N GLY A 188 10.58 -14.28 -9.30
CA GLY A 188 10.01 -14.22 -7.95
C GLY A 188 8.49 -14.26 -7.96
N VAL A 189 7.86 -13.37 -8.74
CA VAL A 189 6.39 -13.30 -8.87
C VAL A 189 5.83 -14.60 -9.43
N ARG A 190 6.40 -15.08 -10.55
CA ARG A 190 5.98 -16.32 -11.22
C ARG A 190 6.08 -17.52 -10.28
N ASP A 191 7.23 -17.66 -9.61
CA ASP A 191 7.52 -18.83 -8.80
C ASP A 191 6.68 -18.89 -7.52
N TYR A 192 6.27 -17.74 -6.97
CA TYR A 192 5.31 -17.71 -5.85
C TYR A 192 3.88 -18.01 -6.34
N GLY A 193 3.40 -17.29 -7.36
CA GLY A 193 2.06 -17.48 -7.92
C GLY A 193 1.80 -18.90 -8.42
N ASN A 194 2.75 -19.49 -9.16
CA ASN A 194 2.65 -20.87 -9.66
C ASN A 194 2.54 -21.90 -8.53
N ARG A 195 3.27 -21.72 -7.42
CA ARG A 195 3.20 -22.64 -6.28
C ARG A 195 1.90 -22.50 -5.50
N MET A 196 1.33 -21.29 -5.46
CA MET A 196 0.02 -21.04 -4.88
C MET A 196 -1.14 -21.47 -5.80
N GLY A 197 -0.87 -21.77 -7.07
CA GLY A 197 -1.88 -22.11 -8.06
C GLY A 197 -2.72 -20.92 -8.51
N ILE A 198 -2.18 -19.70 -8.44
CA ILE A 198 -2.87 -18.45 -8.79
C ILE A 198 -2.22 -17.90 -10.07
N PRO A 199 -2.97 -17.83 -11.19
CA PRO A 199 -2.42 -17.34 -12.45
C PRO A 199 -2.28 -15.81 -12.48
N THR A 200 -1.16 -15.31 -12.97
CA THR A 200 -1.04 -13.89 -13.37
C THR A 200 -1.72 -13.71 -14.74
N LEU A 201 -2.83 -12.98 -14.79
CA LEU A 201 -3.66 -12.85 -16.00
C LEU A 201 -3.23 -11.69 -16.89
N ASN A 202 -2.67 -10.65 -16.31
CA ASN A 202 -2.25 -9.44 -17.01
C ASN A 202 -1.05 -8.79 -16.30
N GLY A 203 -0.43 -7.86 -16.99
CA GLY A 203 0.59 -7.01 -16.41
C GLY A 203 1.23 -6.07 -17.43
N SER A 204 2.22 -5.32 -16.99
CA SER A 204 2.98 -4.42 -17.86
C SER A 204 4.42 -4.25 -17.38
N VAL A 205 5.32 -3.96 -18.32
CA VAL A 205 6.68 -3.53 -18.00
C VAL A 205 6.92 -2.16 -18.62
N TRP A 206 7.28 -1.20 -17.78
CA TRP A 206 7.59 0.17 -18.20
C TRP A 206 9.09 0.45 -18.02
N PHE A 207 9.69 1.09 -19.02
CA PHE A 207 11.12 1.39 -19.03
C PHE A 207 11.38 2.88 -18.95
N ASP A 208 12.11 3.32 -17.92
CA ASP A 208 12.62 4.67 -17.78
C ASP A 208 13.89 4.67 -16.92
N ASN A 209 14.93 5.39 -17.35
CA ASN A 209 16.22 5.39 -16.65
C ASN A 209 16.16 6.00 -15.25
N ASN A 210 15.11 6.75 -14.90
CA ASN A 210 14.87 7.24 -13.55
C ASN A 210 14.55 6.12 -12.54
N TYR A 211 14.25 4.90 -12.99
CA TYR A 211 14.09 3.72 -12.13
C TYR A 211 15.42 2.99 -11.85
N ALA A 212 16.55 3.53 -12.31
CA ALA A 212 17.86 2.95 -12.03
C ALA A 212 18.13 2.99 -10.52
N GLY A 213 18.41 1.82 -9.94
CA GLY A 213 18.67 1.67 -8.50
C GLY A 213 17.43 1.57 -7.60
N ASN A 214 16.26 2.01 -8.08
CA ASN A 214 14.99 1.85 -7.35
C ASN A 214 13.85 1.49 -8.31
N PRO A 215 13.66 0.19 -8.63
CA PRO A 215 12.56 -0.25 -9.47
C PRO A 215 11.23 -0.08 -8.75
N LEU A 216 10.15 0.07 -9.51
CA LEU A 216 8.79 -0.05 -8.97
C LEU A 216 8.25 -1.44 -9.29
N VAL A 217 7.81 -2.15 -8.26
CA VAL A 217 7.29 -3.52 -8.39
C VAL A 217 5.91 -3.56 -7.76
N TYR A 218 4.90 -3.40 -8.61
CA TYR A 218 3.51 -3.52 -8.25
C TYR A 218 3.08 -4.97 -8.41
N CYS A 219 2.48 -5.52 -7.38
CA CYS A 219 1.81 -6.82 -7.41
C CYS A 219 0.36 -6.61 -7.02
N GLY A 220 -0.55 -7.37 -7.62
CA GLY A 220 -1.95 -7.35 -7.26
C GLY A 220 -2.57 -8.73 -7.28
N CYS A 221 -3.64 -8.88 -6.51
CA CYS A 221 -4.39 -10.12 -6.40
C CYS A 221 -5.89 -9.82 -6.37
N VAL A 222 -6.65 -10.61 -7.12
CA VAL A 222 -8.11 -10.60 -7.19
C VAL A 222 -8.62 -11.83 -6.45
N GLY A 223 -9.60 -11.64 -5.59
CA GLY A 223 -10.34 -12.70 -4.92
C GLY A 223 -11.83 -12.67 -5.23
N VAL A 224 -12.50 -13.80 -5.00
CA VAL A 224 -13.96 -13.93 -5.02
C VAL A 224 -14.45 -14.42 -3.66
N MET A 225 -15.61 -13.92 -3.22
CA MET A 225 -16.26 -14.34 -1.98
C MET A 225 -17.78 -14.29 -2.10
N PRO A 226 -18.53 -15.06 -1.29
CA PRO A 226 -19.95 -14.85 -1.12
C PRO A 226 -20.27 -13.47 -0.52
N ILE A 227 -21.37 -12.84 -0.92
CA ILE A 227 -21.78 -11.53 -0.38
C ILE A 227 -21.98 -11.57 1.14
N ASN A 228 -22.46 -12.69 1.69
CA ASN A 228 -22.67 -12.83 3.14
C ASN A 228 -21.38 -13.05 3.96
N ALA A 229 -20.20 -12.98 3.32
CA ALA A 229 -18.89 -13.18 3.94
C ALA A 229 -17.97 -11.96 3.81
N ILE A 230 -18.50 -10.80 3.38
CA ILE A 230 -17.72 -9.56 3.18
C ILE A 230 -17.30 -8.88 4.48
N GLU A 231 -17.99 -9.16 5.60
CA GLU A 231 -17.73 -8.57 6.91
C GLU A 231 -17.80 -9.63 8.01
N GLY A 232 -17.09 -9.37 9.11
CA GLY A 232 -17.18 -10.19 10.30
C GLY A 232 -16.31 -9.64 11.43
N ASP A 233 -16.83 -9.75 12.65
CA ASP A 233 -16.17 -9.26 13.85
C ASP A 233 -15.51 -10.38 14.65
N ALA A 234 -14.37 -10.06 15.27
CA ALA A 234 -13.76 -10.90 16.28
C ALA A 234 -14.75 -11.14 17.44
N GLN A 235 -15.02 -12.41 17.73
CA GLN A 235 -15.89 -12.80 18.83
C GLN A 235 -15.07 -13.08 20.10
N VAL A 236 -15.65 -12.76 21.26
CA VAL A 236 -15.05 -13.12 22.55
C VAL A 236 -15.05 -14.64 22.72
N GLY A 237 -13.88 -15.22 22.96
CA GLY A 237 -13.68 -16.67 23.15
C GLY A 237 -12.21 -17.05 23.11
#